data_AF-W1W8M9-F1
#
_entry.id   AF-W1W8M9-F1
#
_cell.length_a   1.000
_cell.length_b   1.000
_cell.length_c   1.000
_cell.angle_alpha   90.00
_cell.angle_beta   90.00
_cell.angle_gamma   90.00
#
_symmetry.space_group_name_H-M   'P 1'
#
loop_
_entity.id
_entity.type
_entity.pdbx_description
1 polymer ?
#
loop_
_entity_poly.entity_id
_entity_poly.type
_entity_poly.pdbx_seq_one_letter_code
_entity_poly.pdbx_strand_id
1 'polypeptide(L)'
;PKELGDHIVVQGGTFYNESVLRAFEKLMGVEVIRPDVSGLMGAYGMALLAAETAEELQKEKSTLLDSDGLNSLQVSTTMRNCGLCSNNCMLTINAFSDGRTYVTGNRCDRGAGGMIQEERKAVPNLVDVKLRRYFDYYLKKNIPEFEGKMRVGIPRVLNMYEDFPFWFTFFNTLGYEVILSDYTTKEQYNKAIDTIPSDTACYPAKAVHGHIRDLANAQVDFVWYPCIQHGPKEFSRDNNYHCPMVISYPELIKNNMQEVLGDTPFHAPFLPLADKKSLVPALVKALDFLNLKKKDIANAVEK
;
A
#
# COMPACT_ATOMS: atom_id res chain seq x y z
N PRO A 1 7.20 34.75 -14.25
CA PRO A 1 7.84 35.03 -15.57
C PRO A 1 9.35 34.78 -15.59
N LYS A 2 10.13 35.29 -14.61
CA LYS A 2 11.60 35.12 -14.58
C LYS A 2 12.08 33.66 -14.55
N GLU A 3 11.28 32.73 -14.04
CA GLU A 3 11.60 31.29 -14.03
C GLU A 3 11.35 30.57 -15.35
N LEU A 4 10.59 31.17 -16.29
CA LEU A 4 10.23 30.56 -17.58
C LEU A 4 11.29 30.79 -18.68
N GLY A 5 12.31 31.59 -18.38
CA GLY A 5 13.35 31.98 -19.34
C GLY A 5 12.94 33.08 -20.32
N ASP A 6 13.86 33.42 -21.22
CA ASP A 6 13.72 34.53 -22.18
C ASP A 6 12.95 34.13 -23.45
N HIS A 7 12.84 32.82 -23.72
CA HIS A 7 12.15 32.27 -24.89
C HIS A 7 11.06 31.30 -24.46
N ILE A 8 9.82 31.78 -24.46
CA ILE A 8 8.66 31.00 -24.01
C ILE A 8 7.95 30.45 -25.24
N VAL A 9 7.95 29.12 -25.38
CA VAL A 9 7.23 28.42 -26.44
C VAL A 9 5.97 27.78 -25.87
N VAL A 10 4.82 28.03 -26.50
CA VAL A 10 3.54 27.44 -26.10
C VAL A 10 3.09 26.36 -27.10
N GLN A 11 2.68 25.19 -26.58
CA GLN A 11 2.32 24.01 -27.37
C GLN A 11 1.04 23.35 -26.85
N GLY A 12 0.42 22.50 -27.66
CA GLY A 12 -0.82 21.80 -27.36
C GLY A 12 -2.06 22.44 -28.00
N GLY A 13 -3.14 21.66 -28.09
CA GLY A 13 -4.37 22.06 -28.78
C GLY A 13 -5.05 23.29 -28.18
N THR A 14 -4.85 23.55 -26.88
CA THR A 14 -5.35 24.75 -26.19
C THR A 14 -4.88 26.05 -26.84
N PHE A 15 -3.64 26.09 -27.34
CA PHE A 15 -3.06 27.28 -27.93
C PHE A 15 -3.45 27.50 -29.40
N TYR A 16 -4.30 26.65 -29.99
CA TYR A 16 -5.02 27.02 -31.22
C TYR A 16 -6.02 28.16 -30.98
N ASN A 17 -6.46 28.37 -29.75
CA ASN A 17 -7.37 29.44 -29.41
C ASN A 17 -6.59 30.76 -29.21
N GLU A 18 -6.77 31.70 -30.14
CA GLU A 18 -6.16 33.04 -30.09
C GLU A 18 -6.49 33.81 -28.80
N SER A 19 -7.68 33.61 -28.24
CA SER A 19 -8.08 34.29 -26.99
C SER A 19 -7.29 33.76 -25.80
N VAL A 20 -7.00 32.45 -25.78
CA VAL A 20 -6.21 31.83 -24.71
C VAL A 20 -4.74 32.24 -24.82
N LEU A 21 -4.19 32.23 -26.04
CA LEU A 21 -2.86 32.75 -26.32
C LEU A 21 -2.73 34.20 -25.83
N ARG A 22 -3.67 35.06 -26.24
CA ARG A 22 -3.62 36.49 -25.89
C ARG A 22 -3.84 36.76 -24.41
N ALA A 23 -4.71 35.98 -23.76
CA ALA A 23 -4.91 36.07 -22.31
C ALA A 23 -3.64 35.67 -21.56
N PHE A 24 -2.96 34.60 -21.99
CA PHE A 24 -1.70 34.15 -21.41
C PHE A 24 -0.62 35.23 -21.48
N GLU A 25 -0.39 35.80 -22.67
CA GLU A 25 0.58 36.89 -22.87
C GLU A 25 0.31 38.09 -21.95
N LYS A 26 -0.96 38.52 -21.89
CA LYS A 26 -1.36 39.67 -21.06
C LYS A 26 -1.18 39.42 -19.57
N LEU A 27 -1.54 38.23 -19.09
CA LEU A 27 -1.40 37.86 -17.67
C LEU A 27 0.06 37.72 -17.27
N MET A 28 0.89 37.17 -18.15
CA MET A 28 2.29 36.89 -17.87
C MET A 28 3.21 38.07 -18.20
N GLY A 29 2.71 39.09 -18.92
CA GLY A 29 3.48 40.26 -19.33
C GLY A 29 4.61 39.94 -20.29
N VAL A 30 4.46 38.89 -21.10
CA VAL A 30 5.47 38.36 -22.02
C VAL A 30 4.84 38.05 -23.37
N GLU A 31 5.63 38.19 -24.43
CA GLU A 31 5.28 37.69 -25.76
C GLU A 31 5.79 36.26 -25.89
N VAL A 32 4.97 35.36 -26.44
CA VAL A 32 5.31 33.93 -26.52
C VAL A 32 5.38 33.46 -27.97
N ILE A 33 6.23 32.47 -28.22
CA ILE A 33 6.37 31.85 -29.53
C ILE A 33 5.36 30.69 -29.60
N ARG A 34 4.42 30.77 -30.54
CA ARG A 34 3.52 29.66 -30.86
C ARG A 34 3.85 29.10 -32.25
N PRO A 35 4.29 27.84 -32.37
CA PRO A 35 4.40 27.18 -33.67
C PRO A 35 3.05 27.17 -34.40
N ASP A 36 3.07 27.30 -35.72
CA ASP A 36 1.90 27.19 -36.60
C ASP A 36 1.16 25.83 -36.43
N VAL A 37 1.90 24.79 -36.08
CA VAL A 37 1.39 23.45 -35.77
C VAL A 37 1.40 23.14 -34.26
N SER A 38 1.14 24.14 -33.40
CA SER A 38 1.27 24.01 -31.93
C SER A 38 0.57 22.79 -31.32
N GLY A 39 -0.60 22.38 -31.84
CA GLY A 39 -1.32 21.20 -31.37
C GLY A 39 -0.77 19.86 -31.86
N LEU A 40 0.14 19.85 -32.84
CA LEU A 40 0.78 18.67 -33.40
C LEU A 40 2.22 18.49 -32.93
N MET A 41 2.75 19.38 -32.09
CA MET A 41 4.16 19.34 -31.67
C MET A 41 4.59 18.02 -31.04
N GLY A 42 3.69 17.33 -30.34
CA GLY A 42 3.96 15.97 -29.83
C GLY A 42 4.11 14.92 -30.94
N ALA A 43 3.23 14.94 -31.95
CA ALA A 43 3.34 14.06 -33.11
C ALA A 43 4.59 14.39 -33.96
N TYR A 44 4.91 15.67 -34.10
CA TYR A 44 6.12 16.14 -34.77
C TYR A 44 7.39 15.62 -34.07
N GLY A 45 7.46 15.73 -32.74
CA GLY A 45 8.56 15.17 -31.95
C GLY A 45 8.71 13.65 -32.12
N MET A 46 7.60 12.91 -32.12
CA MET A 46 7.63 11.46 -32.38
C MET A 46 8.11 11.14 -33.80
N ALA A 47 7.73 11.93 -34.80
CA ALA A 47 8.20 11.75 -36.17
C ALA A 47 9.73 11.95 -36.29
N LEU A 48 10.28 12.95 -35.59
CA LEU A 48 11.73 13.17 -35.51
C LEU A 48 12.44 11.98 -34.86
N LEU A 49 11.98 11.54 -33.68
CA LEU A 49 12.57 10.38 -33.00
C LEU A 49 12.50 9.11 -33.84
N ALA A 50 11.38 8.90 -34.56
CA ALA A 50 11.22 7.77 -35.45
C ALA A 50 12.20 7.84 -36.64
N ALA A 51 12.45 9.03 -37.20
CA ALA A 51 13.42 9.23 -38.27
C ALA A 51 14.86 8.98 -37.80
N GLU A 52 15.25 9.54 -36.66
CA GLU A 52 16.56 9.31 -36.03
C GLU A 52 16.78 7.81 -35.76
N THR A 53 15.80 7.14 -35.17
CA THR A 53 15.86 5.70 -34.88
C THR A 53 15.94 4.86 -36.16
N ALA A 54 15.25 5.26 -37.23
CA ALA A 54 15.28 4.57 -38.51
C ALA A 54 16.68 4.64 -39.15
N GLU A 55 17.34 5.80 -39.05
CA GLU A 55 18.72 6.01 -39.50
C GLU A 55 19.69 5.14 -38.69
N GLU A 56 19.60 5.17 -37.35
CA GLU A 56 20.44 4.36 -36.47
C GLU A 56 20.32 2.85 -36.73
N LEU A 57 19.10 2.37 -36.96
CA LEU A 57 18.82 0.95 -37.20
C LEU A 57 19.02 0.52 -38.66
N GLN A 58 19.45 1.43 -39.54
CA GLN A 58 19.56 1.20 -41.00
C GLN A 58 18.28 0.63 -41.62
N LYS A 59 17.12 1.10 -41.14
CA LYS A 59 15.80 0.67 -41.62
C LYS A 59 15.22 1.71 -42.56
N GLU A 60 15.31 1.46 -43.86
CA GLU A 60 14.85 2.40 -44.89
C GLU A 60 13.33 2.36 -45.14
N LYS A 61 12.60 1.40 -44.57
CA LYS A 61 11.18 1.18 -44.87
C LYS A 61 10.31 1.21 -43.63
N SER A 62 9.25 2.02 -43.69
CA SER A 62 8.20 2.09 -42.68
C SER A 62 7.40 0.77 -42.64
N THR A 63 6.98 0.40 -41.43
CA THR A 63 6.04 -0.72 -41.18
C THR A 63 4.60 -0.23 -40.99
N LEU A 64 4.35 1.07 -41.18
CA LEU A 64 2.99 1.61 -41.21
C LEU A 64 2.22 1.03 -42.41
N LEU A 65 0.92 0.84 -42.22
CA LEU A 65 0.04 0.40 -43.29
C LEU A 65 0.04 1.43 -44.43
N ASP A 66 0.02 0.93 -45.65
CA ASP A 66 -0.22 1.73 -46.84
C ASP A 66 -1.71 2.08 -46.97
N SER A 67 -2.07 2.82 -48.03
CA SER A 67 -3.45 3.25 -48.26
C SER A 67 -4.42 2.07 -48.36
N ASP A 68 -4.01 0.96 -48.97
CA ASP A 68 -4.86 -0.22 -49.13
C ASP A 68 -5.00 -1.00 -47.82
N GLY A 69 -3.93 -1.08 -47.03
CA GLY A 69 -3.94 -1.60 -45.66
C GLY A 69 -4.84 -0.78 -44.73
N LEU A 70 -4.86 0.55 -44.88
CA LEU A 70 -5.78 1.41 -44.13
C LEU A 70 -7.24 1.21 -44.55
N ASN A 71 -7.52 1.09 -45.86
CA ASN A 71 -8.87 0.88 -46.37
C ASN A 71 -9.44 -0.51 -45.99
N SER A 72 -8.58 -1.51 -45.82
CA SER A 72 -8.95 -2.87 -45.41
C SER A 72 -8.90 -3.10 -43.90
N LEU A 73 -8.50 -2.09 -43.12
CA LEU A 73 -8.46 -2.17 -41.66
C LEU A 73 -9.88 -2.22 -41.10
N GLN A 74 -10.25 -3.36 -40.53
CA GLN A 74 -11.52 -3.51 -39.81
C GLN A 74 -11.25 -3.70 -38.33
N VAL A 75 -12.09 -3.06 -37.50
CA VAL A 75 -12.03 -3.19 -36.04
C VAL A 75 -13.37 -3.73 -35.56
N SER A 76 -13.32 -4.84 -34.83
CA SER A 76 -14.47 -5.37 -34.11
C SER A 76 -14.31 -5.08 -32.62
N THR A 77 -15.31 -4.45 -32.02
CA THR A 77 -15.28 -4.08 -30.61
C THR A 77 -16.24 -4.98 -29.82
N THR A 78 -15.72 -5.64 -28.79
CA THR A 78 -16.52 -6.42 -27.85
C THR A 78 -16.26 -5.95 -26.42
N MET A 79 -17.24 -6.11 -25.53
CA MET A 79 -17.09 -5.76 -24.12
C MET A 79 -17.24 -6.99 -23.24
N ARG A 80 -16.39 -7.11 -22.22
CA ARG A 80 -16.51 -8.15 -21.19
C ARG A 80 -16.02 -7.69 -19.83
N ASN A 81 -16.55 -8.27 -18.77
CA ASN A 81 -16.01 -8.07 -17.43
C ASN A 81 -14.76 -8.92 -17.21
N CYS A 82 -13.73 -8.33 -16.60
CA CYS A 82 -12.41 -8.93 -16.43
C CYS A 82 -12.43 -10.21 -15.55
N GLY A 83 -13.14 -10.19 -14.42
CA GLY A 83 -13.26 -11.34 -13.51
C GLY A 83 -12.02 -11.70 -12.68
N LEU A 84 -10.88 -11.04 -12.88
CA LEU A 84 -9.60 -11.42 -12.24
C LEU A 84 -9.41 -10.93 -10.79
N CYS A 85 -10.18 -9.93 -10.35
CA CYS A 85 -10.21 -9.43 -8.98
C CYS A 85 -11.55 -8.73 -8.69
N SER A 86 -11.74 -8.29 -7.46
CA SER A 86 -12.96 -7.61 -6.99
C SER A 86 -13.36 -6.36 -7.79
N ASN A 87 -12.40 -5.68 -8.42
CA ASN A 87 -12.71 -4.51 -9.26
C ASN A 87 -13.51 -4.86 -10.51
N ASN A 88 -13.41 -6.11 -10.99
CA ASN A 88 -14.17 -6.65 -12.12
C ASN A 88 -14.34 -5.67 -13.30
N CYS A 89 -13.25 -5.03 -13.73
CA CYS A 89 -13.28 -3.93 -14.70
C CYS A 89 -14.04 -4.33 -15.98
N MET A 90 -14.85 -3.40 -16.51
CA MET A 90 -15.42 -3.54 -17.86
C MET A 90 -14.31 -3.30 -18.88
N LEU A 91 -13.96 -4.36 -19.61
CA LEU A 91 -12.93 -4.34 -20.64
C LEU A 91 -13.56 -4.15 -22.01
N THR A 92 -13.00 -3.24 -22.79
CA THR A 92 -13.30 -3.07 -24.21
C THR A 92 -12.19 -3.71 -25.02
N ILE A 93 -12.54 -4.67 -25.87
CA ILE A 93 -11.63 -5.47 -26.67
C ILE A 93 -11.83 -5.09 -28.13
N ASN A 94 -10.83 -4.46 -28.73
CA ASN A 94 -10.78 -4.12 -30.15
C ASN A 94 -9.94 -5.16 -30.88
N ALA A 95 -10.57 -6.04 -31.66
CA ALA A 95 -9.86 -7.00 -32.52
C ALA A 95 -9.80 -6.46 -33.96
N PHE A 96 -8.58 -6.36 -34.48
CA PHE A 96 -8.25 -5.84 -35.80
C PHE A 96 -8.22 -6.98 -36.83
N SER A 97 -8.49 -6.64 -38.10
CA SER A 97 -8.50 -7.61 -39.21
C SER A 97 -7.18 -8.34 -39.44
N ASP A 98 -6.07 -7.81 -38.94
CA ASP A 98 -4.74 -8.43 -38.97
C ASP A 98 -4.46 -9.41 -37.81
N GLY A 99 -5.48 -9.69 -36.98
CA GLY A 99 -5.40 -10.60 -35.84
C GLY A 99 -4.88 -9.96 -34.55
N ARG A 100 -4.44 -8.70 -34.58
CA ARG A 100 -4.07 -7.98 -33.35
C ARG A 100 -5.32 -7.68 -32.54
N THR A 101 -5.18 -7.72 -31.23
CA THR A 101 -6.25 -7.33 -30.30
C THR A 101 -5.70 -6.25 -29.38
N TYR A 102 -6.53 -5.28 -29.02
CA TYR A 102 -6.20 -4.21 -28.06
C TYR A 102 -7.28 -4.11 -26.99
N VAL A 103 -6.89 -4.19 -25.71
CA VAL A 103 -7.82 -4.13 -24.57
C VAL A 103 -7.66 -2.79 -23.86
N THR A 104 -8.79 -2.11 -23.63
CA THR A 104 -8.87 -0.89 -22.83
C THR A 104 -9.91 -1.04 -21.72
N GLY A 105 -9.95 -0.10 -20.77
CA GLY A 105 -10.86 -0.17 -19.61
C GLY A 105 -10.33 -0.97 -18.42
N ASN A 106 -9.12 -1.54 -18.53
CA ASN A 106 -8.42 -2.17 -17.41
C ASN A 106 -7.82 -1.13 -16.47
N ARG A 107 -7.91 -1.39 -15.15
CA ARG A 107 -7.23 -0.58 -14.11
C ARG A 107 -5.83 -1.08 -13.74
N CYS A 108 -5.47 -2.26 -14.23
CA CYS A 108 -4.18 -2.89 -13.97
C CYS A 108 -3.75 -3.73 -15.16
N ASP A 109 -2.48 -4.10 -15.15
CA ASP A 109 -1.81 -4.85 -16.22
C ASP A 109 -2.44 -6.23 -16.49
N ARG A 110 -2.97 -6.88 -15.45
CA ARG A 110 -3.66 -8.19 -15.56
C ARG A 110 -4.86 -8.14 -16.52
N GLY A 111 -5.53 -7.00 -16.59
CA GLY A 111 -6.70 -6.79 -17.44
C GLY A 111 -6.36 -6.43 -18.89
N ALA A 112 -5.09 -6.17 -19.22
CA ALA A 112 -4.67 -5.82 -20.58
C ALA A 112 -4.70 -7.01 -21.55
N GLY A 113 -5.00 -8.23 -21.06
CA GLY A 113 -4.83 -9.45 -21.85
C GLY A 113 -3.35 -9.75 -22.12
N GLY A 114 -3.07 -10.77 -22.94
CA GLY A 114 -1.70 -11.16 -23.30
C GLY A 114 -0.92 -10.12 -24.13
N MET A 115 -1.29 -8.85 -24.10
CA MET A 115 -0.60 -7.74 -24.81
C MET A 115 0.67 -7.29 -24.11
N ILE A 116 0.82 -7.67 -22.85
CA ILE A 116 2.10 -7.59 -22.14
C ILE A 116 2.81 -8.92 -22.40
N GLN A 117 3.19 -9.16 -23.66
CA GLN A 117 4.17 -10.17 -24.04
C GLN A 117 5.59 -9.67 -23.76
N GLU A 118 5.81 -9.11 -22.58
CA GLU A 118 7.15 -9.19 -22.02
C GLU A 118 7.16 -10.48 -21.22
N GLU A 119 7.97 -11.45 -21.64
CA GLU A 119 8.49 -12.47 -20.72
C GLU A 119 9.29 -11.73 -19.63
N ARG A 120 8.57 -11.10 -18.70
CA ARG A 120 9.20 -10.43 -17.57
C ARG A 120 9.80 -11.54 -16.73
N LYS A 121 11.10 -11.45 -16.48
CA LYS A 121 11.71 -12.19 -15.37
C LYS A 121 10.79 -12.00 -14.16
N ALA A 122 10.39 -13.09 -13.53
CA ALA A 122 9.55 -13.04 -12.34
C ALA A 122 10.28 -12.21 -11.28
N VAL A 123 9.92 -10.94 -11.17
CA VAL A 123 10.44 -10.06 -10.13
C VAL A 123 9.70 -10.41 -8.83
N PRO A 124 10.42 -10.62 -7.72
CA PRO A 124 9.78 -10.98 -6.46
C PRO A 124 8.89 -9.84 -5.98
N ASN A 125 7.68 -10.16 -5.53
CA ASN A 125 6.81 -9.20 -4.86
C ASN A 125 7.45 -8.79 -3.52
N LEU A 126 7.99 -7.58 -3.46
CA LEU A 126 8.69 -7.08 -2.26
C LEU A 126 7.76 -6.95 -1.05
N VAL A 127 6.46 -6.72 -1.26
CA VAL A 127 5.47 -6.70 -0.18
C VAL A 127 5.31 -8.10 0.42
N ASP A 128 5.17 -9.12 -0.43
CA ASP A 128 5.09 -10.53 0.04
C ASP A 128 6.37 -10.93 0.76
N VAL A 129 7.55 -10.55 0.23
CA VAL A 129 8.84 -10.80 0.90
C VAL A 129 8.91 -10.11 2.26
N LYS A 130 8.46 -8.84 2.36
CA LYS A 130 8.39 -8.07 3.62
C LYS A 130 7.48 -8.78 4.64
N LEU A 131 6.26 -9.12 4.25
CA LEU A 131 5.29 -9.77 5.14
C LEU A 131 5.75 -11.16 5.62
N ARG A 132 6.37 -11.96 4.74
CA ARG A 132 6.95 -13.25 5.14
C ARG A 132 8.08 -13.10 6.16
N ARG A 133 8.89 -12.04 6.06
CA ARG A 133 9.94 -11.75 7.05
C ARG A 133 9.35 -11.31 8.39
N TYR A 134 8.27 -10.55 8.36
CA TYR A 134 7.61 -10.08 9.58
C TYR A 134 6.79 -11.14 10.29
N PHE A 135 6.14 -12.05 9.58
CA PHE A 135 5.21 -13.01 10.17
C PHE A 135 5.66 -14.45 10.00
N ASP A 136 5.84 -14.93 8.76
CA ASP A 136 6.11 -16.35 8.51
C ASP A 136 7.41 -16.85 9.15
N TYR A 137 8.44 -16.00 9.25
CA TYR A 137 9.67 -16.36 9.98
C TYR A 137 9.38 -16.72 11.46
N TYR A 138 8.46 -15.98 12.09
CA TYR A 138 8.10 -16.14 13.49
C TYR A 138 6.94 -17.12 13.70
N LEU A 139 6.18 -17.47 12.66
CA LEU A 139 5.02 -18.37 12.72
C LEU A 139 5.30 -19.78 12.17
N LYS A 140 6.54 -20.09 11.77
CA LYS A 140 6.90 -21.41 11.22
C LYS A 140 6.87 -22.52 12.28
N LYS A 141 6.38 -23.69 11.84
CA LYS A 141 6.13 -24.98 12.53
C LYS A 141 7.28 -25.63 13.35
N ASN A 142 8.40 -24.95 13.60
CA ASN A 142 9.53 -25.50 14.37
C ASN A 142 9.74 -24.77 15.70
N ILE A 143 8.72 -24.08 16.20
CA ILE A 143 8.67 -23.68 17.60
C ILE A 143 8.31 -24.97 18.36
N PRO A 144 9.09 -25.40 19.37
CA PRO A 144 8.73 -26.54 20.21
C PRO A 144 7.28 -26.44 20.67
N GLU A 145 6.60 -27.59 20.86
CA GLU A 145 5.30 -27.62 21.53
C GLU A 145 5.36 -26.73 22.77
N PHE A 146 4.49 -25.73 22.82
CA PHE A 146 4.59 -24.67 23.80
C PHE A 146 4.24 -25.21 25.20
N GLU A 147 5.25 -25.38 26.05
CA GLU A 147 5.11 -25.60 27.50
C GLU A 147 5.21 -24.27 28.28
N GLY A 148 4.93 -23.14 27.64
CA GLY A 148 5.08 -21.86 28.33
C GLY A 148 3.85 -21.47 29.15
N LYS A 149 3.93 -20.29 29.76
CA LYS A 149 3.09 -19.92 30.90
C LYS A 149 1.66 -19.58 30.51
N MET A 150 1.51 -18.75 29.48
CA MET A 150 0.24 -18.17 29.02
C MET A 150 0.35 -17.78 27.54
N ARG A 151 -0.80 -17.60 26.90
CA ARG A 151 -1.01 -17.23 25.50
C ARG A 151 -1.34 -15.74 25.41
N VAL A 152 -0.47 -14.96 24.76
CA VAL A 152 -0.67 -13.55 24.48
C VAL A 152 -1.22 -13.36 23.07
N GLY A 153 -2.39 -12.73 22.96
CA GLY A 153 -2.98 -12.34 21.68
C GLY A 153 -2.40 -11.02 21.18
N ILE A 154 -1.89 -11.00 19.95
CA ILE A 154 -1.42 -9.79 19.28
C ILE A 154 -2.23 -9.59 17.99
N PRO A 155 -2.88 -8.42 17.79
CA PRO A 155 -3.66 -8.19 16.57
C PRO A 155 -2.75 -7.81 15.40
N ARG A 156 -2.94 -8.42 14.24
CA ARG A 156 -2.21 -8.12 12.99
C ARG A 156 -2.78 -6.85 12.35
N VAL A 157 -2.47 -5.70 12.93
CA VAL A 157 -3.11 -4.42 12.57
C VAL A 157 -2.11 -3.26 12.61
N LEU A 158 -2.35 -2.22 11.82
CA LEU A 158 -1.67 -0.91 11.93
C LEU A 158 -0.14 -1.04 12.13
N ASN A 159 0.42 -0.38 13.16
CA ASN A 159 1.85 -0.41 13.50
C ASN A 159 2.37 -1.82 13.85
N MET A 160 1.49 -2.75 14.23
CA MET A 160 1.90 -4.12 14.53
C MET A 160 2.48 -4.84 13.32
N TYR A 161 2.20 -4.38 12.09
CA TYR A 161 2.90 -4.88 10.90
C TYR A 161 4.41 -4.64 10.96
N GLU A 162 4.89 -3.63 11.69
CA GLU A 162 6.31 -3.32 11.83
C GLU A 162 6.84 -3.72 13.20
N ASP A 163 6.03 -3.59 14.24
CA ASP A 163 6.43 -3.87 15.63
C ASP A 163 6.33 -5.36 16.02
N PHE A 164 5.59 -6.19 15.26
CA PHE A 164 5.35 -7.58 15.62
C PHE A 164 6.62 -8.41 15.88
N PRO A 165 7.69 -8.32 15.06
CA PRO A 165 8.96 -8.99 15.35
C PRO A 165 9.51 -8.73 16.76
N PHE A 166 9.40 -7.49 17.24
CA PHE A 166 9.82 -7.11 18.59
C PHE A 166 8.91 -7.78 19.63
N TRP A 167 7.59 -7.61 19.51
CA TRP A 167 6.65 -8.16 20.49
C TRP A 167 6.67 -9.69 20.55
N PHE A 168 6.79 -10.35 19.39
CA PHE A 168 6.94 -11.79 19.33
C PHE A 168 8.18 -12.24 20.11
N THR A 169 9.33 -11.65 19.79
CA THR A 169 10.62 -12.02 20.41
C THR A 169 10.63 -11.72 21.91
N PHE A 170 10.05 -10.58 22.30
CA PHE A 170 9.93 -10.14 23.70
C PHE A 170 9.13 -11.14 24.54
N PHE A 171 7.89 -11.46 24.12
CA PHE A 171 7.02 -12.37 24.87
C PHE A 171 7.51 -13.82 24.83
N ASN A 172 8.02 -14.29 23.69
CA ASN A 172 8.59 -15.63 23.58
C ASN A 172 9.81 -15.78 24.51
N THR A 173 10.68 -14.78 24.57
CA THR A 173 11.83 -14.78 25.51
C THR A 173 11.41 -14.83 26.98
N LEU A 174 10.24 -14.29 27.32
CA LEU A 174 9.68 -14.35 28.68
C LEU A 174 8.90 -15.66 28.97
N GLY A 175 8.78 -16.54 27.96
CA GLY A 175 8.11 -17.84 28.05
C GLY A 175 6.61 -17.80 27.76
N TYR A 176 6.13 -16.86 26.93
CA TYR A 176 4.72 -16.73 26.53
C TYR A 176 4.52 -17.15 25.07
N GLU A 177 3.34 -17.71 24.77
CA GLU A 177 2.97 -18.12 23.41
C GLU A 177 2.34 -16.93 22.74
N VAL A 178 2.86 -16.55 21.57
CA VAL A 178 2.35 -15.39 20.85
C VAL A 178 1.36 -15.87 19.80
N ILE A 179 0.08 -15.57 20.03
CA ILE A 179 -1.01 -15.85 19.11
C ILE A 179 -1.28 -14.59 18.30
N LEU A 180 -1.00 -14.64 17.01
CA LEU A 180 -1.30 -13.55 16.08
C LEU A 180 -2.66 -13.78 15.43
N SER A 181 -3.49 -12.74 15.33
CA SER A 181 -4.75 -12.83 14.58
C SER A 181 -4.50 -13.11 13.08
N ASP A 182 -5.50 -13.66 12.40
CA ASP A 182 -5.43 -14.03 10.98
C ASP A 182 -5.16 -12.86 10.01
N TYR A 183 -5.02 -13.18 8.73
CA TYR A 183 -4.96 -12.18 7.66
C TYR A 183 -6.29 -11.43 7.54
N THR A 184 -6.21 -10.13 7.25
CA THR A 184 -7.40 -9.33 6.96
C THR A 184 -8.06 -9.84 5.67
N THR A 185 -9.28 -10.37 5.82
CA THR A 185 -10.17 -10.74 4.72
C THR A 185 -11.48 -9.96 4.86
N LYS A 186 -12.34 -9.99 3.83
CA LYS A 186 -13.66 -9.36 3.91
C LYS A 186 -14.52 -9.97 5.02
N GLU A 187 -14.43 -11.29 5.19
CA GLU A 187 -15.12 -12.01 6.26
C GLU A 187 -14.60 -11.56 7.63
N GLN A 188 -13.27 -11.56 7.79
CA GLN A 188 -12.62 -11.13 9.02
C GLN A 188 -12.99 -9.69 9.40
N TYR A 189 -12.96 -8.75 8.45
CA TYR A 189 -13.35 -7.36 8.65
C TYR A 189 -14.80 -7.24 9.17
N ASN A 190 -15.71 -8.09 8.69
CA ASN A 190 -17.12 -8.04 9.03
C ASN A 190 -17.46 -8.67 10.40
N LYS A 191 -16.54 -9.41 11.05
CA LYS A 191 -16.81 -10.15 12.30
C LYS A 191 -17.20 -9.30 13.51
N ALA A 192 -16.93 -8.00 13.48
CA ALA A 192 -17.25 -7.07 14.57
C ALA A 192 -17.54 -5.64 14.06
N ILE A 193 -18.16 -5.54 12.89
CA ILE A 193 -18.45 -4.25 12.23
C ILE A 193 -19.38 -3.36 13.07
N ASP A 194 -20.25 -3.99 13.86
CA ASP A 194 -21.19 -3.38 14.81
C ASP A 194 -20.51 -2.63 15.95
N THR A 195 -19.25 -2.95 16.23
CA THR A 195 -18.47 -2.31 17.31
C THR A 195 -17.70 -1.06 16.85
N ILE A 196 -17.77 -0.70 15.57
CA ILE A 196 -17.06 0.46 14.99
C ILE A 196 -17.81 1.75 15.35
N PRO A 197 -17.20 2.67 16.12
CA PRO A 197 -17.92 3.86 16.62
C PRO A 197 -18.04 4.99 15.59
N SER A 198 -17.24 4.96 14.52
CA SER A 198 -17.20 6.03 13.53
C SER A 198 -17.01 5.51 12.11
N ASP A 199 -17.89 5.95 11.21
CA ASP A 199 -17.77 5.63 9.79
C ASP A 199 -16.66 6.44 9.08
N THR A 200 -16.16 7.51 9.71
CA THR A 200 -15.04 8.28 9.17
C THR A 200 -13.68 7.63 9.46
N ALA A 201 -13.63 6.59 10.30
CA ALA A 201 -12.40 5.86 10.57
C ALA A 201 -11.84 5.21 9.28
N CYS A 202 -10.51 5.21 9.14
CA CYS A 202 -9.87 4.57 7.99
C CYS A 202 -10.11 3.04 8.01
N TYR A 203 -10.14 2.42 6.83
CA TYR A 203 -10.39 0.99 6.69
C TYR A 203 -9.46 0.11 7.57
N PRO A 204 -8.14 0.36 7.67
CA PRO A 204 -7.26 -0.41 8.56
C PRO A 204 -7.63 -0.31 10.04
N ALA A 205 -8.12 0.85 10.49
CA ALA A 205 -8.56 1.04 11.87
C ALA A 205 -9.87 0.27 12.13
N LYS A 206 -10.82 0.34 11.19
CA LYS A 206 -12.06 -0.46 11.22
C LYS A 206 -11.77 -1.97 11.27
N ALA A 207 -10.78 -2.43 10.51
CA ALA A 207 -10.39 -3.85 10.49
C ALA A 207 -9.90 -4.37 11.86
N VAL A 208 -9.37 -3.49 12.73
CA VAL A 208 -8.92 -3.87 14.08
C VAL A 208 -10.02 -4.60 14.86
N HIS A 209 -11.26 -4.16 14.74
CA HIS A 209 -12.39 -4.75 15.45
C HIS A 209 -12.55 -6.25 15.11
N GLY A 210 -12.46 -6.60 13.84
CA GLY A 210 -12.47 -8.01 13.42
C GLY A 210 -11.30 -8.81 14.01
N HIS A 211 -10.11 -8.20 14.13
CA HIS A 211 -8.92 -8.90 14.63
C HIS A 211 -9.01 -9.14 16.14
N ILE A 212 -9.64 -8.22 16.87
CA ILE A 212 -9.91 -8.38 18.30
C ILE A 212 -10.93 -9.48 18.54
N ARG A 213 -11.99 -9.56 17.73
CA ARG A 213 -12.94 -10.68 17.77
C ARG A 213 -12.25 -12.02 17.52
N ASP A 214 -11.32 -12.07 16.56
CA ASP A 214 -10.56 -13.29 16.27
C ASP A 214 -9.71 -13.74 17.46
N LEU A 215 -9.04 -12.81 18.14
CA LEU A 215 -8.25 -13.13 19.33
C LEU A 215 -9.12 -13.55 20.52
N ALA A 216 -10.28 -12.92 20.71
CA ALA A 216 -11.24 -13.32 21.73
C ALA A 216 -11.73 -14.77 21.49
N ASN A 217 -12.06 -15.11 20.24
CA ASN A 217 -12.47 -16.46 19.86
C ASN A 217 -11.33 -17.49 19.97
N ALA A 218 -10.08 -17.06 19.78
CA ALA A 218 -8.91 -17.92 19.93
C ALA A 218 -8.57 -18.25 21.40
N GLN A 219 -9.32 -17.69 22.37
CA GLN A 219 -9.19 -17.91 23.81
C GLN A 219 -7.74 -17.70 24.29
N VAL A 220 -7.18 -16.55 23.96
CA VAL A 220 -5.90 -16.10 24.53
C VAL A 220 -6.09 -15.69 25.99
N ASP A 221 -5.04 -15.82 26.80
CA ASP A 221 -5.13 -15.46 28.22
C ASP A 221 -5.15 -13.95 28.44
N PHE A 222 -4.60 -13.17 27.52
CA PHE A 222 -4.75 -11.72 27.45
C PHE A 222 -4.40 -11.21 26.05
N VAL A 223 -4.94 -10.06 25.67
CA VAL A 223 -4.58 -9.34 24.44
C VAL A 223 -3.61 -8.22 24.78
N TRP A 224 -2.52 -8.14 24.01
CA TRP A 224 -1.53 -7.08 24.09
C TRP A 224 -1.59 -6.20 22.84
N TYR A 225 -1.99 -4.95 23.00
CA TYR A 225 -2.00 -3.99 21.92
C TYR A 225 -1.64 -2.59 22.46
N PRO A 226 -0.35 -2.22 22.48
CA PRO A 226 0.11 -0.99 23.14
C PRO A 226 -0.08 0.26 22.28
N CYS A 227 -0.21 1.41 22.95
CA CYS A 227 -0.27 2.73 22.32
C CYS A 227 1.15 3.26 22.09
N ILE A 228 1.59 3.29 20.83
CA ILE A 228 2.96 3.70 20.45
C ILE A 228 2.93 5.04 19.73
N GLN A 229 3.63 6.04 20.29
CA GLN A 229 3.66 7.40 19.73
C GLN A 229 4.64 7.55 18.56
N HIS A 230 5.83 6.96 18.70
CA HIS A 230 6.91 7.07 17.73
C HIS A 230 7.18 5.72 17.09
N GLY A 231 7.14 5.69 15.76
CA GLY A 231 7.60 4.55 14.98
C GLY A 231 9.12 4.45 14.95
N PRO A 232 9.70 3.55 14.15
CA PRO A 232 11.14 3.49 13.96
C PRO A 232 11.67 4.79 13.33
N LYS A 233 12.92 5.16 13.65
CA LYS A 233 13.60 6.27 12.95
C LYS A 233 13.97 5.80 11.54
N GLU A 234 13.25 6.31 10.55
CA GLU A 234 13.63 6.15 9.16
C GLU A 234 14.76 7.12 8.80
N PHE A 235 15.45 6.91 7.67
CA PHE A 235 16.61 7.70 7.23
C PHE A 235 16.31 9.20 6.94
N SER A 236 15.13 9.69 7.32
CA SER A 236 14.72 11.09 7.22
C SER A 236 15.22 11.93 8.39
N ARG A 237 15.36 13.25 8.17
CA ARG A 237 15.61 14.24 9.22
C ARG A 237 14.35 14.62 10.00
N ASP A 238 13.18 14.17 9.55
CA ASP A 238 11.89 14.49 10.15
C ASP A 238 11.58 13.63 11.37
N ASN A 239 10.54 14.03 12.10
CA ASN A 239 10.05 13.28 13.24
C ASN A 239 9.31 12.00 12.79
N ASN A 240 9.22 11.02 13.67
CA ASN A 240 8.71 9.67 13.40
C ASN A 240 7.41 9.38 14.17
N TYR A 241 6.52 10.38 14.29
CA TYR A 241 5.23 10.19 14.94
C TYR A 241 4.30 9.31 14.10
N HIS A 242 3.66 8.35 14.76
CA HIS A 242 2.49 7.69 14.18
C HIS A 242 1.31 8.66 14.09
N CYS A 243 0.36 8.38 13.19
CA CYS A 243 -0.86 9.18 13.13
C CYS A 243 -1.70 8.94 14.40
N PRO A 244 -2.56 9.90 14.81
CA PRO A 244 -3.35 9.77 16.04
C PRO A 244 -4.20 8.49 16.09
N MET A 245 -4.70 8.04 14.93
CA MET A 245 -5.43 6.77 14.83
C MET A 245 -4.55 5.61 15.29
N VAL A 246 -3.33 5.48 14.79
CA VAL A 246 -2.40 4.40 15.16
C VAL A 246 -1.98 4.50 16.64
N ILE A 247 -1.72 5.72 17.13
CA ILE A 247 -1.28 5.94 18.51
C ILE A 247 -2.32 5.44 19.52
N SER A 248 -3.58 5.83 19.35
CA SER A 248 -4.60 5.67 20.40
C SER A 248 -5.73 4.69 20.06
N TYR A 249 -5.69 4.02 18.90
CA TYR A 249 -6.71 2.99 18.60
C TYR A 249 -6.82 1.89 19.66
N PRO A 250 -5.73 1.45 20.32
CA PRO A 250 -5.88 0.47 21.37
C PRO A 250 -6.78 0.92 22.53
N GLU A 251 -6.73 2.21 22.92
CA GLU A 251 -7.63 2.75 23.94
C GLU A 251 -9.09 2.78 23.44
N LEU A 252 -9.32 3.01 22.14
CA LEU A 252 -10.67 2.92 21.57
C LEU A 252 -11.21 1.49 21.68
N ILE A 253 -10.40 0.48 21.33
CA ILE A 253 -10.76 -0.93 21.44
C ILE A 253 -11.09 -1.30 22.88
N LYS A 254 -10.22 -0.92 23.83
CA LYS A 254 -10.40 -1.16 25.27
C LYS A 254 -11.74 -0.66 25.79
N ASN A 255 -12.21 0.48 25.29
CA ASN A 255 -13.44 1.13 25.76
C ASN A 255 -14.69 0.70 24.99
N ASN A 256 -14.57 0.20 23.75
CA ASN A 256 -15.71 -0.09 22.88
C ASN A 256 -15.92 -1.58 22.58
N MET A 257 -15.01 -2.47 23.00
CA MET A 257 -15.07 -3.90 22.68
C MET A 257 -15.16 -4.81 23.92
N GLN A 258 -15.63 -4.30 25.06
CA GLN A 258 -15.76 -5.09 26.29
C GLN A 258 -16.66 -6.32 26.12
N GLU A 259 -17.81 -6.18 25.44
CA GLU A 259 -18.70 -7.32 25.14
C GLU A 259 -18.04 -8.37 24.23
N VAL A 260 -17.10 -7.94 23.39
CA VAL A 260 -16.37 -8.85 22.50
C VAL A 260 -15.30 -9.62 23.23
N LEU A 261 -14.57 -8.93 24.10
CA LEU A 261 -13.47 -9.47 24.87
C LEU A 261 -13.96 -10.36 26.02
N GLY A 262 -15.16 -10.10 26.55
CA GLY A 262 -15.69 -10.81 27.72
C GLY A 262 -14.71 -10.69 28.89
N ASP A 263 -14.28 -11.83 29.42
CA ASP A 263 -13.31 -11.91 30.52
C ASP A 263 -11.85 -11.82 30.07
N THR A 264 -11.56 -11.82 28.76
CA THR A 264 -10.19 -11.73 28.25
C THR A 264 -9.58 -10.35 28.55
N PRO A 265 -8.55 -10.26 29.41
CA PRO A 265 -7.91 -8.99 29.73
C PRO A 265 -7.29 -8.34 28.48
N PHE A 266 -7.49 -7.04 28.33
CA PHE A 266 -6.95 -6.26 27.22
C PHE A 266 -6.00 -5.17 27.73
N HIS A 267 -4.74 -5.24 27.32
CA HIS A 267 -3.67 -4.35 27.79
C HIS A 267 -3.23 -3.40 26.67
N ALA A 268 -3.51 -2.11 26.89
CA ALA A 268 -3.17 -1.01 25.98
C ALA A 268 -2.31 0.10 26.64
N PRO A 269 -1.13 -0.25 27.20
CA PRO A 269 -0.26 0.75 27.81
C PRO A 269 0.29 1.72 26.77
N PHE A 270 0.51 2.98 27.17
CA PHE A 270 1.33 3.91 26.42
C PHE A 270 2.80 3.59 26.63
N LEU A 271 3.52 3.27 25.55
CA LEU A 271 4.92 2.83 25.63
C LEU A 271 5.83 3.65 24.71
N PRO A 272 7.00 4.09 25.21
CA PRO A 272 7.97 4.82 24.41
C PRO A 272 8.88 3.84 23.67
N LEU A 273 8.36 3.07 22.71
CA LEU A 273 9.10 2.00 22.03
C LEU A 273 10.40 2.49 21.36
N ALA A 274 10.41 3.73 20.87
CA ALA A 274 11.59 4.37 20.28
C ALA A 274 12.67 4.79 21.31
N ASP A 275 12.34 4.91 22.60
CA ASP A 275 13.28 5.27 23.68
C ASP A 275 13.53 4.08 24.62
N LYS A 276 14.57 3.31 24.31
CA LYS A 276 15.01 2.16 25.12
C LYS A 276 15.20 2.49 26.61
N LYS A 277 15.65 3.70 26.96
CA LYS A 277 15.92 4.06 28.37
C LYS A 277 14.64 4.11 29.19
N SER A 278 13.58 4.67 28.60
CA SER A 278 12.29 4.82 29.26
C SER A 278 11.37 3.61 29.06
N LEU A 279 11.65 2.77 28.05
CA LEU A 279 10.84 1.60 27.72
C LEU A 279 10.80 0.55 28.83
N VAL A 280 11.94 0.17 29.40
CA VAL A 280 12.00 -0.88 30.44
C VAL A 280 11.19 -0.48 31.69
N PRO A 281 11.36 0.72 32.28
CA PRO A 281 10.49 1.16 33.38
C PRO A 281 9.00 1.15 33.04
N ALA A 282 8.64 1.57 31.82
CA ALA A 282 7.24 1.58 31.38
C ALA A 282 6.67 0.15 31.24
N LEU A 283 7.46 -0.78 30.69
CA LEU A 283 7.09 -2.19 30.57
C LEU A 283 6.94 -2.87 31.93
N VAL A 284 7.85 -2.61 32.89
CA VAL A 284 7.73 -3.14 34.26
C VAL A 284 6.39 -2.74 34.88
N LYS A 285 5.97 -1.48 34.71
CA LYS A 285 4.67 -1.01 35.20
C LYS A 285 3.51 -1.64 34.44
N ALA A 286 3.63 -1.74 33.11
CA ALA A 286 2.55 -2.26 32.26
C ALA A 286 2.32 -3.77 32.43
N LEU A 287 3.35 -4.52 32.80
CA LEU A 287 3.34 -5.99 32.94
C LEU A 287 3.32 -6.45 34.41
N ASP A 288 2.98 -5.57 35.35
CA ASP A 288 2.94 -5.87 36.79
C ASP A 288 2.03 -7.08 37.10
N PHE A 289 0.93 -7.21 36.35
CA PHE A 289 -0.02 -8.33 36.44
C PHE A 289 0.60 -9.72 36.15
N LEU A 290 1.77 -9.77 35.49
CA LEU A 290 2.49 -11.01 35.19
C LEU A 290 3.56 -11.35 36.24
N ASN A 291 3.78 -10.48 37.25
CA ASN A 291 4.79 -10.67 38.31
C ASN A 291 6.20 -10.99 37.78
N LEU A 292 6.59 -10.35 36.69
CA LEU A 292 7.90 -10.57 36.04
C LEU A 292 9.01 -9.75 36.73
N LYS A 293 10.21 -10.32 36.82
CA LYS A 293 11.37 -9.57 37.33
C LYS A 293 11.80 -8.53 36.31
N LYS A 294 12.11 -7.33 36.78
CA LYS A 294 12.66 -6.23 35.94
C LYS A 294 13.87 -6.68 35.09
N LYS A 295 14.72 -7.56 35.62
CA LYS A 295 15.89 -8.09 34.90
C LYS A 295 15.48 -8.92 33.68
N ASP A 296 14.42 -9.71 33.78
CA ASP A 296 13.95 -10.56 32.69
C ASP A 296 13.32 -9.71 31.59
N ILE A 297 12.52 -8.70 31.96
CA ILE A 297 11.97 -7.71 31.03
C ILE A 297 13.09 -6.97 30.28
N ALA A 298 14.11 -6.49 31.00
CA ALA A 298 15.23 -5.79 30.38
C ALA A 298 16.00 -6.68 29.39
N ASN A 299 16.24 -7.94 29.75
CA ASN A 299 16.90 -8.91 28.86
C ASN A 299 16.06 -9.19 27.61
N ALA A 300 14.73 -9.25 27.72
CA ALA A 300 13.84 -9.48 26.60
C ALA A 300 13.77 -8.29 25.62
N VAL A 301 13.96 -7.05 26.11
CA VAL A 301 14.01 -5.84 25.26
C VAL A 301 15.28 -5.76 24.40
N GLU A 302 16.38 -6.37 24.84
CA GLU A 302 17.68 -6.29 24.14
C GLU A 302 17.93 -7.41 23.12
N LYS A 303 17.01 -8.38 23.00
CA LYS A 303 17.08 -9.42 21.96
C LYS A 303 16.54 -8.94 20.61
#